data_AF-A0A843EMT3-F1
#
_entry.id   AF-A0A843EMT3-F1
#
_cell.length_a   1.000
_cell.length_b   1.000
_cell.length_c   1.000
_cell.angle_alpha   90.00
_cell.angle_beta   90.00
_cell.angle_gamma   90.00
#
_symmetry.space_group_name_H-M   'P 1'
#
loop_
_entity.id
_entity.type
_entity.pdbx_description
1 polymer ?
#
loop_
_entity_poly.entity_id
_entity_poly.type
_entity_poly.pdbx_seq_one_letter_code
_entity_poly.pdbx_strand_id
1 'polypeptide(L)'
;PIAVPDFQIESELAYAEGIMGGNFWYMCSTKEAVLKAGRIIIDTIMEVDGVCTPFGICSAASKPETNFPEIGPSTNHPYCPSLKERLGEESKVPEGVNYIPEIVINATSQEAMNLAIKKAIDAIIDIEGVERISAGNFEGQLGEHKTNLLDILKE
;
A
#
# COMPACT_ATOMS: atom_id res chain seq x y z
N PRO A 1 8.12 34.93 -17.80
CA PRO A 1 7.56 36.09 -17.06
C PRO A 1 6.10 35.79 -16.69
N ILE A 2 5.75 35.88 -15.40
CA ILE A 2 4.39 35.64 -14.89
C ILE A 2 4.00 36.75 -13.91
N ALA A 3 2.73 36.82 -13.50
CA ALA A 3 2.21 37.88 -12.62
C ALA A 3 2.90 37.94 -11.25
N VAL A 4 3.40 36.79 -10.77
CA VAL A 4 4.40 36.73 -9.69
C VAL A 4 5.79 36.74 -10.36
N PRO A 5 6.52 37.86 -10.37
CA PRO A 5 7.76 37.97 -11.13
C PRO A 5 8.84 36.98 -10.66
N ASP A 6 9.87 36.80 -11.47
CA ASP A 6 11.09 36.04 -11.12
C ASP A 6 10.89 34.54 -10.85
N PHE A 7 10.00 33.87 -11.59
CA PHE A 7 9.91 32.40 -11.58
C PHE A 7 11.24 31.78 -12.04
N GLN A 8 11.88 31.04 -11.13
CA GLN A 8 13.11 30.29 -11.38
C GLN A 8 12.79 28.80 -11.53
N ILE A 9 13.48 28.14 -12.46
CA ILE A 9 13.41 26.70 -12.70
C ILE A 9 14.80 26.22 -13.11
N GLU A 10 15.19 25.03 -12.66
CA GLU A 10 16.43 24.39 -13.12
C GLU A 10 16.34 24.04 -14.61
N SER A 11 17.46 24.16 -15.34
CA SER A 11 17.52 23.80 -16.76
C SER A 11 17.50 22.28 -17.00
N GLU A 12 17.84 21.50 -15.98
CA GLU A 12 17.99 20.05 -16.03
C GLU A 12 17.42 19.44 -14.75
N LEU A 13 16.77 18.29 -14.88
CA LEU A 13 16.26 17.49 -13.77
C LEU A 13 16.73 16.06 -13.98
N ALA A 14 17.39 15.49 -12.97
CA ALA A 14 17.88 14.12 -13.05
C ALA A 14 16.76 13.11 -12.76
N TYR A 15 16.90 11.90 -13.30
CA TYR A 15 16.09 10.74 -12.96
C TYR A 15 16.99 9.54 -12.69
N ALA A 16 16.50 8.58 -11.92
CA ALA A 16 17.18 7.33 -11.62
C ALA A 16 16.17 6.17 -11.68
N GLU A 17 16.68 4.94 -11.74
CA GLU A 17 15.84 3.77 -11.52
C GLU A 17 15.35 3.74 -10.08
N GLY A 18 14.10 3.35 -9.90
CA GLY A 18 13.46 3.24 -8.60
C GLY A 18 12.58 2.00 -8.55
N ILE A 19 12.02 1.75 -7.38
CA ILE A 19 11.17 0.59 -7.10
C ILE A 19 9.75 1.10 -6.93
N MET A 20 8.80 0.44 -7.59
CA MET A 20 7.39 0.80 -7.54
C MET A 20 6.56 -0.37 -7.01
N GLY A 21 5.48 -0.06 -6.31
CA GLY A 21 4.47 -1.05 -5.95
C GLY A 21 4.80 -1.90 -4.71
N GLY A 22 5.79 -1.49 -3.91
CA GLY A 22 5.91 -2.02 -2.55
C GLY A 22 4.62 -1.74 -1.80
N ASN A 23 4.06 -2.73 -1.11
CA ASN A 23 2.77 -2.56 -0.48
C ASN A 23 2.62 -3.38 0.79
N PHE A 24 1.65 -2.99 1.60
CA PHE A 24 1.08 -3.82 2.64
C PHE A 24 -0.39 -3.45 2.86
N TRP A 25 -1.13 -4.40 3.42
CA TRP A 25 -2.52 -4.24 3.85
C TRP A 25 -2.58 -4.22 5.37
N TYR A 26 -3.38 -3.31 5.92
CA TYR A 26 -3.66 -3.25 7.35
C TYR A 26 -5.16 -3.49 7.57
N MET A 27 -5.48 -4.75 7.86
CA MET A 27 -6.85 -5.25 7.89
C MET A 27 -7.53 -4.83 9.18
N CYS A 28 -8.68 -4.14 9.06
CA CYS A 28 -9.34 -3.51 10.19
C CYS A 28 -10.75 -4.05 10.42
N SER A 29 -11.18 -4.06 11.68
CA SER A 29 -12.54 -4.41 12.09
C SER A 29 -13.49 -3.20 12.05
N THR A 30 -12.97 -1.97 12.15
CA THR A 30 -13.78 -0.74 12.17
C THR A 30 -13.28 0.30 11.16
N LYS A 31 -14.16 1.22 10.76
CA LYS A 31 -13.81 2.33 9.87
C LYS A 31 -12.89 3.33 10.57
N GLU A 32 -13.08 3.51 11.87
CA GLU A 32 -12.29 4.37 12.73
C GLU A 32 -10.83 3.91 12.77
N ALA A 33 -10.61 2.58 12.88
CA ALA A 33 -9.27 2.00 12.81
C ALA A 33 -8.61 2.26 11.46
N VAL A 34 -9.34 2.14 10.34
CA VAL A 34 -8.82 2.46 8.99
C VAL A 34 -8.28 3.89 8.95
N LEU A 35 -9.08 4.87 9.38
CA LEU A 35 -8.68 6.28 9.30
C LEU A 35 -7.57 6.63 10.28
N LYS A 36 -7.59 6.06 11.49
CA LYS A 36 -6.58 6.31 12.53
C LYS A 36 -5.24 5.71 12.13
N ALA A 37 -5.19 4.41 11.84
CA ALA A 37 -3.96 3.74 11.43
C ALA A 37 -3.44 4.30 10.10
N GLY A 38 -4.33 4.53 9.12
CA GLY A 38 -3.95 5.06 7.83
C GLY A 38 -3.27 6.44 7.92
N ARG A 39 -3.76 7.35 8.76
CA ARG A 39 -3.10 8.66 8.97
C ARG A 39 -1.70 8.50 9.57
N ILE A 40 -1.58 7.68 10.63
CA ILE A 40 -0.28 7.42 11.28
C ILE A 40 0.70 6.79 10.31
N ILE A 41 0.25 5.86 9.45
CA ILE A 41 1.08 5.26 8.41
C ILE A 41 1.59 6.33 7.45
N ILE A 42 0.72 7.17 6.90
CA ILE A 42 1.11 8.19 5.93
C ILE A 42 2.09 9.20 6.56
N ASP A 43 1.80 9.68 7.77
CA ASP A 43 2.68 10.59 8.50
C ASP A 43 4.05 9.96 8.73
N THR A 44 4.09 8.70 9.18
CA THR A 44 5.34 7.94 9.40
C THR A 44 6.14 7.74 8.10
N ILE A 45 5.48 7.45 6.98
CA ILE A 45 6.16 7.25 5.69
C ILE A 45 6.74 8.57 5.17
N MET A 46 6.07 9.70 5.39
CA MET A 46 6.56 11.02 4.98
C MET A 46 7.85 11.44 5.73
N GLU A 47 8.18 10.80 6.85
CA GLU A 47 9.45 11.01 7.57
C GLU A 47 10.62 10.19 7.00
N VAL A 48 10.39 9.37 5.98
CA VAL A 48 11.43 8.56 5.33
C VAL A 48 11.83 9.22 4.01
N ASP A 49 13.12 9.51 3.87
CA ASP A 49 13.65 10.08 2.63
C ASP A 49 13.59 9.07 1.48
N GLY A 50 13.29 9.56 0.27
CA GLY A 50 13.33 8.75 -0.94
C GLY A 50 12.13 7.81 -1.13
N VAL A 51 11.03 8.00 -0.40
CA VAL A 51 9.78 7.25 -0.60
C VAL A 51 8.58 8.17 -0.82
N CYS A 52 7.54 7.63 -1.46
CA CYS A 52 6.24 8.29 -1.54
C CYS A 52 5.09 7.28 -1.56
N THR A 53 3.90 7.72 -1.14
CA THR A 53 2.66 6.95 -1.13
C THR A 53 1.67 7.51 -2.16
N PRO A 54 1.74 7.12 -3.44
CA PRO A 54 1.02 7.79 -4.52
C PRO A 54 -0.50 7.81 -4.37
N PHE A 55 -1.06 6.88 -3.59
CA PHE A 55 -2.50 6.78 -3.34
C PHE A 55 -2.94 7.22 -1.94
N GLY A 56 -2.00 7.52 -1.04
CA GLY A 56 -2.28 7.60 0.39
C GLY A 56 -2.88 6.27 0.89
N ILE A 57 -4.12 6.31 1.38
CA ILE A 57 -4.88 5.12 1.74
C ILE A 57 -5.64 4.61 0.51
N CYS A 58 -5.16 3.54 -0.11
CA CYS A 58 -5.84 2.90 -1.23
C CYS A 58 -7.03 2.08 -0.73
N SER A 59 -8.25 2.44 -1.16
CA SER A 59 -9.48 1.73 -0.80
C SER A 59 -9.88 0.63 -1.79
N ALA A 60 -9.12 0.45 -2.87
CA ALA A 60 -9.50 -0.39 -3.99
C ALA A 60 -8.30 -1.21 -4.48
N ALA A 61 -7.95 -2.26 -3.73
CA ALA A 61 -6.96 -3.23 -4.17
C ALA A 61 -7.40 -3.90 -5.48
N SER A 62 -6.46 -4.07 -6.40
CA SER A 62 -6.70 -4.62 -7.74
C SER A 62 -6.06 -5.99 -7.92
N LYS A 63 -6.45 -6.68 -8.98
CA LYS A 63 -5.82 -7.92 -9.44
C LYS A 63 -5.69 -7.93 -10.97
N PRO A 64 -4.66 -8.59 -11.53
CA PRO A 64 -4.41 -8.60 -12.95
C PRO A 64 -5.41 -9.50 -13.70
N GLU A 65 -5.92 -10.56 -13.05
CA GLU A 65 -6.92 -11.44 -13.68
C GLU A 65 -8.22 -10.66 -13.86
N THR A 66 -8.67 -10.55 -15.10
CA THR A 66 -9.87 -9.79 -15.46
C THR A 66 -10.61 -10.47 -16.61
N ASN A 67 -11.94 -10.40 -16.57
CA ASN A 67 -12.79 -10.76 -17.71
C ASN A 67 -12.92 -9.60 -18.72
N PHE A 68 -12.37 -8.43 -18.39
CA PHE A 68 -12.47 -7.19 -19.15
C PHE A 68 -11.05 -6.66 -19.43
N PRO A 69 -10.33 -7.26 -20.38
CA PRO A 69 -8.94 -6.90 -20.64
C PRO A 69 -8.77 -5.48 -21.17
N GLU A 70 -9.79 -4.87 -21.78
CA GLU A 70 -9.69 -3.53 -22.36
C GLU A 70 -9.63 -2.42 -21.29
N ILE A 71 -10.06 -2.69 -20.05
CA ILE A 71 -10.12 -1.71 -18.96
C ILE A 71 -9.01 -1.89 -17.92
N GLY A 72 -8.16 -2.91 -18.07
CA GLY A 72 -7.05 -3.19 -17.17
C GLY A 72 -7.44 -3.98 -15.90
N PRO A 73 -6.61 -3.88 -14.83
CA PRO A 73 -6.81 -4.61 -13.60
C PRO A 73 -8.20 -4.38 -12.99
N SER A 74 -8.81 -5.46 -12.52
CA SER A 74 -10.14 -5.42 -11.91
C SER A 74 -10.04 -5.45 -10.39
N THR A 75 -11.17 -5.25 -9.69
CA THR A 75 -11.20 -5.33 -8.22
C THR A 75 -10.70 -6.69 -7.73
N ASN A 76 -9.92 -6.71 -6.66
CA ASN A 76 -9.48 -7.93 -6.01
C ASN A 76 -10.60 -8.55 -5.16
N HIS A 77 -11.65 -9.03 -5.83
CA HIS A 77 -12.90 -9.46 -5.21
C HIS A 77 -12.79 -10.53 -4.12
N PRO A 78 -11.83 -11.48 -4.12
CA PRO A 78 -11.68 -12.41 -3.00
C PRO A 78 -11.45 -11.71 -1.66
N TYR A 79 -10.89 -10.50 -1.68
CA TYR A 79 -10.64 -9.66 -0.51
C TYR A 79 -11.68 -8.54 -0.31
N CYS A 80 -12.84 -8.60 -0.97
CA CYS A 80 -13.92 -7.63 -0.74
C CYS A 80 -14.84 -8.09 0.40
N PRO A 81 -14.89 -7.38 1.55
CA PRO A 81 -15.73 -7.77 2.69
C PRO A 81 -17.22 -7.87 2.35
N SER A 82 -17.71 -6.98 1.48
CA SER A 82 -19.11 -6.97 1.02
C SER A 82 -19.49 -8.17 0.15
N LEU A 83 -18.52 -8.93 -0.36
CA LEU A 83 -18.75 -10.12 -1.19
C LEU A 83 -18.56 -11.42 -0.41
N LYS A 84 -18.19 -11.35 0.88
CA LYS A 84 -17.84 -12.53 1.70
C LYS A 84 -18.93 -13.60 1.70
N GLU A 85 -20.19 -13.21 1.93
CA GLU A 85 -21.33 -14.14 1.94
C GLU A 85 -21.56 -14.79 0.57
N ARG A 86 -21.44 -14.01 -0.51
CA ARG A 86 -21.65 -14.49 -1.89
C ARG A 86 -20.54 -15.42 -2.36
N LEU A 87 -19.30 -15.15 -1.97
CA LEU A 87 -18.12 -15.92 -2.38
C LEU A 87 -17.93 -17.20 -1.55
N GLY A 88 -18.44 -17.24 -0.32
CA GLY A 88 -18.27 -18.40 0.56
C GLY A 88 -16.79 -18.74 0.74
N GLU A 89 -16.43 -20.00 0.43
CA GLU A 89 -15.05 -20.52 0.53
C GLU A 89 -14.04 -19.81 -0.40
N GLU A 90 -14.49 -19.13 -1.45
CA GLU A 90 -13.59 -18.36 -2.32
C GLU A 90 -13.16 -17.03 -1.69
N SER A 91 -13.84 -16.58 -0.62
CA SER A 91 -13.48 -15.36 0.09
C SER A 91 -12.17 -15.56 0.86
N LYS A 92 -11.24 -14.63 0.67
CA LYS A 92 -9.99 -14.55 1.41
C LYS A 92 -10.04 -13.49 2.52
N VAL A 93 -11.22 -12.94 2.83
CA VAL A 93 -11.43 -11.96 3.90
C VAL A 93 -11.40 -12.68 5.25
N PRO A 94 -10.42 -12.40 6.14
CA PRO A 94 -10.35 -13.07 7.44
C PRO A 94 -11.60 -12.85 8.29
N GLU A 95 -11.80 -13.71 9.28
CA GLU A 95 -12.82 -13.49 10.32
C GLU A 95 -12.50 -12.22 11.13
N GLY A 96 -13.54 -11.46 11.50
CA GLY A 96 -13.41 -10.19 12.22
C GLY A 96 -13.00 -8.97 11.38
N VAL A 97 -12.53 -9.17 10.15
CA VAL A 97 -12.11 -8.09 9.25
C VAL A 97 -13.27 -7.55 8.42
N ASN A 98 -13.47 -6.23 8.48
CA ASN A 98 -14.51 -5.50 7.73
C ASN A 98 -13.93 -4.54 6.70
N TYR A 99 -12.64 -4.21 6.77
CA TYR A 99 -11.96 -3.27 5.89
C TYR A 99 -10.54 -3.76 5.58
N ILE A 100 -10.12 -3.71 4.31
CA ILE A 100 -8.78 -4.09 3.86
C ILE A 100 -8.19 -2.95 3.02
N PRO A 101 -7.80 -1.84 3.67
CA PRO A 101 -7.04 -0.78 3.00
C PRO A 101 -5.64 -1.24 2.63
N GLU A 102 -5.13 -0.68 1.54
CA GLU A 102 -3.78 -0.91 1.03
C GLU A 102 -2.96 0.37 1.10
N ILE A 103 -1.67 0.23 1.41
CA ILE A 103 -0.69 1.30 1.29
C ILE A 103 0.28 0.88 0.20
N VAL A 104 0.36 1.68 -0.85
CA VAL A 104 1.32 1.50 -1.95
C VAL A 104 2.44 2.50 -1.77
N ILE A 105 3.67 2.04 -1.91
CA ILE A 105 4.91 2.78 -1.70
C ILE A 105 5.78 2.64 -2.96
N ASN A 106 6.24 3.78 -3.47
CA ASN A 106 7.33 3.85 -4.43
C ASN A 106 8.56 4.41 -3.71
N ALA A 107 9.74 3.96 -4.12
CA ALA A 107 10.99 4.35 -3.47
C ALA A 107 12.15 4.50 -4.46
N THR A 108 13.14 5.30 -4.09
CA THR A 108 14.40 5.42 -4.83
C THR A 108 15.34 4.24 -4.57
N SER A 109 15.11 3.43 -3.53
CA SER A 109 15.87 2.21 -3.25
C SER A 109 15.07 1.18 -2.43
N GLN A 110 15.53 -0.07 -2.42
CA GLN A 110 14.89 -1.16 -1.65
C GLN A 110 15.02 -0.93 -0.15
N GLU A 111 16.14 -0.37 0.29
CA GLU A 111 16.42 -0.04 1.68
C GLU A 111 15.44 1.02 2.19
N ALA A 112 15.23 2.09 1.42
CA ALA A 112 14.26 3.14 1.75
C ALA A 112 12.83 2.56 1.83
N MET A 113 12.46 1.69 0.87
CA MET A 113 11.18 1.00 0.88
C MET A 113 10.98 0.12 2.12
N ASN A 114 11.96 -0.72 2.45
CA ASN A 114 11.89 -1.61 3.61
C ASN A 114 11.81 -0.83 4.92
N LEU A 115 12.58 0.25 5.04
CA LEU A 115 12.54 1.14 6.19
C LEU A 115 11.16 1.78 6.37
N ALA A 116 10.56 2.27 5.27
CA ALA A 116 9.22 2.86 5.29
C ALA A 116 8.15 1.84 5.71
N ILE A 117 8.19 0.63 5.13
CA ILE A 117 7.26 -0.46 5.49
C ILE A 117 7.40 -0.83 6.97
N LYS A 118 8.63 -1.02 7.46
CA LYS A 118 8.88 -1.38 8.88
C LYS A 118 8.31 -0.32 9.81
N LYS A 119 8.73 0.94 9.65
CA LYS A 119 8.29 2.05 10.50
C LYS A 119 6.76 2.20 10.50
N ALA A 120 6.14 2.12 9.33
CA ALA A 120 4.70 2.27 9.19
C ALA A 120 3.90 1.17 9.91
N ILE A 121 4.35 -0.09 9.80
CA ILE A 121 3.70 -1.23 10.47
C ILE A 121 3.93 -1.17 11.98
N ASP A 122 5.16 -0.93 12.41
CA ASP A 122 5.51 -0.83 13.83
C ASP A 122 4.70 0.28 14.53
N ALA A 123 4.42 1.39 13.83
CA ALA A 123 3.64 2.51 14.37
C ALA A 123 2.15 2.22 14.61
N ILE A 124 1.59 1.15 14.03
CA ILE A 124 0.15 0.88 14.06
C ILE A 124 -0.23 -0.50 14.62
N ILE A 125 0.74 -1.34 14.98
CA ILE A 125 0.49 -2.72 15.42
C ILE A 125 -0.38 -2.82 16.69
N ASP A 126 -0.28 -1.83 17.58
CA ASP A 126 -1.03 -1.78 18.84
C ASP A 126 -2.35 -0.97 18.74
N ILE A 127 -2.74 -0.54 17.54
CA ILE A 127 -3.99 0.20 17.37
C ILE A 127 -5.18 -0.76 17.44
N GLU A 128 -6.05 -0.52 18.41
CA GLU A 128 -7.34 -1.23 18.51
C GLU A 128 -8.11 -1.19 17.19
N GLY A 129 -8.53 -2.37 16.73
CA GLY A 129 -9.24 -2.55 15.48
C GLY A 129 -8.37 -2.76 14.26
N VAL A 130 -7.03 -2.73 14.39
CA VAL A 130 -6.10 -3.30 13.41
C VAL A 130 -5.90 -4.77 13.75
N GLU A 131 -6.45 -5.65 12.93
CA GLU A 131 -6.54 -7.08 13.24
C GLU A 131 -5.38 -7.88 12.66
N ARG A 132 -4.93 -7.52 11.45
CA ARG A 132 -3.90 -8.26 10.71
C ARG A 132 -3.11 -7.36 9.77
N ILE A 133 -1.86 -7.74 9.54
CA ILE A 133 -1.01 -7.19 8.48
C ILE A 133 -0.77 -8.26 7.43
N SER A 134 -0.84 -7.88 6.16
CA SER A 134 -0.50 -8.73 5.02
C SER A 134 0.10 -7.89 3.88
N ALA A 135 0.37 -8.48 2.73
CA ALA A 135 0.76 -7.76 1.53
C ALA A 135 0.16 -8.42 0.28
N GLY A 136 -0.21 -7.57 -0.68
CA GLY A 136 -0.59 -7.96 -2.02
C GLY A 136 0.63 -8.42 -2.81
N ASN A 137 0.48 -9.54 -3.53
CA ASN A 137 1.51 -10.05 -4.43
C ASN A 137 0.86 -10.77 -5.61
N PHE A 138 1.63 -10.95 -6.68
CA PHE A 138 1.24 -11.67 -7.89
C PHE A 138 1.94 -13.03 -7.97
N GLU A 139 2.05 -13.72 -6.84
CA GLU A 139 2.70 -15.03 -6.69
C GLU A 139 4.17 -15.05 -7.17
N GLY A 140 4.80 -13.87 -7.22
CA GLY A 140 6.16 -13.70 -7.73
C GLY A 140 6.30 -13.89 -9.25
N GLN A 141 5.21 -13.80 -10.00
CA GLN A 141 5.18 -13.97 -11.46
C GLN A 141 5.43 -12.67 -12.23
N LEU A 142 5.18 -11.50 -11.63
CA LEU A 142 5.25 -10.20 -12.32
C LEU A 142 6.39 -9.30 -11.86
N GLY A 143 6.65 -9.21 -10.55
CA GLY A 143 7.66 -8.30 -9.99
C GLY A 143 9.05 -8.92 -9.90
N GLU A 144 10.08 -8.13 -10.21
CA GLU A 144 11.49 -8.52 -10.05
C GLU A 144 11.93 -8.55 -8.58
N HIS A 145 11.33 -7.69 -7.76
CA HIS A 145 11.61 -7.59 -6.32
C HIS A 145 10.55 -8.31 -5.49
N LYS A 146 11.00 -9.02 -4.45
CA LYS A 146 10.14 -9.69 -3.46
C LYS A 146 10.47 -9.19 -2.08
N THR A 147 9.52 -8.45 -1.51
CA THR A 147 9.62 -7.86 -0.18
C THR A 147 8.88 -8.75 0.82
N ASN A 148 9.60 -9.55 1.60
CA ASN A 148 9.01 -10.41 2.61
C ASN A 148 8.85 -9.64 3.94
N LEU A 149 7.60 -9.45 4.38
CA LEU A 149 7.31 -8.72 5.61
C LEU A 149 7.97 -9.35 6.84
N LEU A 150 8.07 -10.67 6.93
CA LEU A 150 8.72 -11.33 8.06
C LEU A 150 10.22 -11.05 8.11
N ASP A 151 10.86 -10.76 6.98
CA ASP A 151 12.28 -10.41 6.96
C ASP A 151 12.51 -8.94 7.33
N ILE A 152 11.54 -8.06 7.03
CA ILE A 152 11.59 -6.63 7.37
C ILE A 152 11.23 -6.38 8.83
N LEU A 153 10.27 -7.12 9.37
CA LEU A 153 9.73 -6.91 10.71
C LEU A 153 10.54 -7.59 11.80
N LYS A 154 11.56 -8.39 11.45
CA LYS A 154 12.55 -8.88 12.43
C LYS A 154 13.25 -7.70 13.12
N GLU A 155 13.61 -7.91 14.38
CA GLU A 155 14.39 -6.98 15.20
C GLU A 155 15.78 -6.73 14.63
#